data_AF-A0A402CMH6-F1
#
_entry.id   AF-A0A402CMH6-F1
#
_cell.length_a   1.000
_cell.length_b   1.000
_cell.length_c   1.000
_cell.angle_alpha   90.00
_cell.angle_beta   90.00
_cell.angle_gamma   90.00
#
_symmetry.space_group_name_H-M   'P 1'
#
loop_
_entity.id
_entity.type
_entity.pdbx_description
1 polymer ?
#
loop_
_entity_poly.entity_id
_entity_poly.type
_entity_poly.pdbx_seq_one_letter_code
_entity_poly.pdbx_strand_id
1 'polypeptide(L)'
;MRRLLSTADWDPDAVRYDVRDYAVEHLANPSGVLILDETGFLKKGTRSAGVARQYSGTAGWPENCRIGVFSTYATPAGRTLIDRALDVGAVVW
;
A
#
# COMPACT_ATOMS: atom_id res chain seq x y z
N MET A 1 -7.34 -8.00 -18.13
CA MET A 1 -6.80 -7.72 -16.78
C MET A 1 -6.76 -8.94 -15.84
N ARG A 2 -7.79 -9.81 -15.75
CA ARG A 2 -7.87 -10.85 -14.68
C ARG A 2 -6.63 -11.74 -14.53
N ARG A 3 -6.07 -12.25 -15.63
CA ARG A 3 -4.88 -13.13 -15.62
C ARG A 3 -3.67 -12.47 -14.93
N LEU A 4 -3.39 -11.21 -15.25
CA LEU A 4 -2.27 -10.46 -14.67
C LEU A 4 -2.36 -10.36 -13.13
N LEU A 5 -3.58 -10.20 -12.60
CA LEU A 5 -3.80 -10.00 -11.16
C LEU A 5 -4.00 -11.29 -10.37
N SER A 6 -4.16 -12.45 -11.03
CA SER A 6 -4.52 -13.70 -10.34
C SER A 6 -3.61 -14.89 -10.63
N THR A 7 -3.16 -15.05 -11.88
CA THR A 7 -2.52 -16.30 -12.32
C THR A 7 -1.28 -16.10 -13.17
N ALA A 8 -0.95 -14.87 -13.53
CA ALA A 8 0.37 -14.56 -14.07
C ALA A 8 1.40 -14.75 -12.96
N ASP A 9 2.53 -15.35 -13.33
CA ASP A 9 3.69 -15.49 -12.45
C ASP A 9 4.52 -14.22 -12.59
N TRP A 10 4.33 -13.29 -11.66
CA TRP A 10 5.13 -12.07 -11.56
C TRP A 10 5.58 -11.89 -10.13
N ASP A 11 6.80 -11.39 -9.98
CA ASP A 11 7.32 -10.98 -8.69
C ASP A 11 6.68 -9.62 -8.31
N PRO A 12 5.85 -9.58 -7.26
CA PRO A 12 5.17 -8.36 -6.83
C PRO A 12 6.11 -7.27 -6.33
N ASP A 13 7.28 -7.64 -5.84
CA ASP A 13 8.31 -6.73 -5.37
C ASP A 13 9.12 -6.16 -6.53
N ALA A 14 9.47 -7.00 -7.52
CA ALA A 14 10.16 -6.56 -8.73
C ALA A 14 9.32 -5.52 -9.49
N VAL A 15 8.04 -5.78 -9.72
CA VAL A 15 7.16 -4.83 -10.42
C VAL A 15 6.96 -3.54 -9.62
N ARG A 16 6.93 -3.60 -8.29
CA ARG A 16 6.91 -2.38 -7.47
C ARG A 16 8.21 -1.59 -7.66
N TYR A 17 9.37 -2.24 -7.66
CA TYR A 17 10.64 -1.56 -7.94
C TYR A 17 10.65 -0.90 -9.32
N ASP A 18 10.17 -1.59 -10.36
CA ASP A 18 10.07 -1.02 -11.72
C ASP A 18 9.20 0.26 -11.74
N VAL A 19 8.04 0.22 -11.08
CA VAL A 19 7.14 1.40 -10.97
C VAL A 19 7.79 2.53 -10.18
N ARG A 20 8.49 2.21 -9.09
CA ARG A 20 9.21 3.20 -8.28
C ARG A 20 10.32 3.86 -9.09
N ASP A 21 11.12 3.08 -9.80
CA ASP A 21 12.25 3.60 -10.57
C ASP A 21 11.75 4.47 -11.73
N TYR A 22 10.70 4.04 -12.42
CA TYR A 22 10.02 4.87 -13.42
C TYR A 22 9.51 6.19 -12.83
N ALA A 23 8.85 6.13 -11.66
CA ALA A 23 8.33 7.33 -11.01
C ALA A 23 9.45 8.29 -10.61
N VAL A 24 10.57 7.78 -10.08
CA VAL A 24 11.73 8.60 -9.72
C VAL A 24 12.36 9.21 -10.96
N GLU A 25 12.58 8.44 -12.02
CA GLU A 25 13.16 8.92 -13.27
C GLU A 25 12.37 10.11 -13.86
N HIS A 26 11.04 10.06 -13.79
CA HIS A 26 10.18 11.03 -14.45
C HIS A 26 9.66 12.16 -13.55
N LEU A 27 9.63 11.95 -12.23
CA LEU A 27 9.06 12.91 -11.28
C LEU A 27 10.09 13.48 -10.30
N ALA A 28 11.35 12.99 -10.28
CA ALA A 28 12.37 13.44 -9.33
C ALA A 28 12.47 14.97 -9.29
N ASN A 29 12.36 15.51 -8.09
CA ASN A 29 12.42 16.95 -7.87
C ASN A 29 13.06 17.24 -6.51
N PRO A 30 13.90 18.30 -6.38
CA PRO A 30 14.49 18.70 -5.09
C PRO A 30 13.46 19.02 -4.00
N SER A 31 12.24 19.43 -4.39
CA SER A 31 11.12 19.68 -3.48
C SER A 31 10.17 18.48 -3.33
N GLY A 32 10.55 17.32 -3.85
CA GLY A 32 9.75 16.10 -3.72
C GLY A 32 9.69 15.61 -2.28
N VAL A 33 8.52 15.14 -1.86
CA VAL A 33 8.27 14.64 -0.50
C VAL A 33 7.74 13.22 -0.52
N LEU A 34 8.07 12.48 0.53
CA LEU A 34 7.50 11.15 0.80
C LEU A 34 6.35 11.30 1.78
N ILE A 35 5.18 10.78 1.40
CA ILE A 35 3.99 10.76 2.24
C ILE A 35 3.73 9.31 2.60
N LEU A 36 3.67 9.04 3.91
CA LEU A 36 3.30 7.75 4.46
C LEU A 36 1.91 7.87 5.06
N ASP A 37 1.03 6.94 4.69
CA ASP A 37 -0.35 6.91 5.18
C ASP A 37 -0.84 5.47 5.22
N GLU A 38 -1.62 5.13 6.24
CA GLU A 38 -2.33 3.86 6.31
C GLU A 38 -3.78 4.00 5.83
N THR A 39 -4.25 3.00 5.11
CA THR A 39 -5.65 2.92 4.67
C THR A 39 -6.27 1.62 5.17
N GLY A 40 -7.43 1.76 5.82
CA GLY A 40 -8.19 0.63 6.32
C GLY A 40 -9.23 0.13 5.33
N PHE A 41 -9.20 -1.16 5.05
CA PHE A 41 -10.15 -1.86 4.19
C PHE A 41 -11.06 -2.75 5.04
N LEU A 42 -12.31 -2.33 5.24
CA LEU A 42 -13.28 -3.09 6.04
C LEU A 42 -13.55 -4.48 5.45
N LYS A 43 -13.67 -5.49 6.33
CA LYS A 43 -13.89 -6.88 5.94
C LYS A 43 -15.04 -7.49 6.73
N LYS A 44 -15.79 -8.38 6.09
CA LYS A 44 -16.85 -9.17 6.75
C LYS A 44 -16.39 -10.56 7.20
N GLY A 45 -15.21 -11.02 6.82
CA GLY A 45 -14.69 -12.34 7.17
C GLY A 45 -13.18 -12.35 7.33
N THR A 46 -12.62 -13.55 7.56
CA THR A 46 -11.24 -13.74 8.03
C THR A 46 -10.27 -14.30 6.99
N ARG A 47 -10.73 -14.57 5.76
CA ARG A 47 -9.93 -15.26 4.72
C ARG A 47 -8.90 -14.37 4.03
N SER A 48 -8.93 -13.07 4.29
CA SER A 48 -8.01 -12.10 3.71
C SER A 48 -6.75 -12.00 4.59
N ALA A 49 -5.54 -12.16 4.04
CA ALA A 49 -4.30 -11.90 4.78
C ALA A 49 -4.33 -10.54 5.52
N GLY A 50 -3.77 -10.47 6.73
CA GLY A 50 -3.73 -9.26 7.56
C GLY A 50 -5.09 -8.72 8.01
N VAL A 51 -6.16 -9.52 7.91
CA VAL A 51 -7.46 -9.13 8.47
C VAL A 51 -7.49 -9.41 9.97
N ALA A 52 -7.77 -8.37 10.75
CA ALA A 52 -7.92 -8.46 12.20
C ALA A 52 -8.78 -7.28 12.69
N ARG A 53 -9.13 -7.28 13.98
CA ARG A 53 -9.76 -6.12 14.60
C ARG A 53 -8.69 -5.08 14.90
N GLN A 54 -8.66 -4.02 14.10
CA GLN A 54 -7.62 -2.98 14.11
C GLN A 54 -8.28 -1.61 13.95
N TYR A 55 -7.59 -0.54 14.37
CA TYR A 55 -8.08 0.82 14.12
C TYR A 55 -7.96 1.12 12.61
N SER A 56 -9.09 1.47 11.99
CA SER A 56 -9.12 1.91 10.59
C SER A 56 -9.35 3.41 10.56
N GLY A 57 -8.40 4.17 10.03
CA GLY A 57 -8.57 5.62 9.83
C GLY A 57 -9.80 5.95 8.99
N THR A 58 -10.15 5.10 8.01
CA THR A 58 -11.34 5.26 7.16
C THR A 58 -12.65 5.02 7.93
N ALA A 59 -12.64 4.13 8.92
CA ALA A 59 -13.81 3.88 9.77
C ALA A 59 -13.89 4.84 10.95
N GLY A 60 -12.75 5.31 11.46
CA GLY A 60 -12.65 6.14 12.67
C GLY A 60 -12.71 5.36 13.98
N TRP A 61 -12.77 4.02 13.94
CA TRP A 61 -12.81 3.16 15.13
C TRP A 61 -12.20 1.76 14.88
N PRO A 62 -11.92 0.97 15.93
CA PRO A 62 -11.47 -0.42 15.80
C PRO A 62 -12.56 -1.34 15.24
N GLU A 63 -12.29 -1.93 14.07
CA GLU A 63 -13.23 -2.80 13.36
C GLU A 63 -12.46 -3.95 12.67
N ASN A 64 -13.17 -5.00 12.27
CA ASN A 64 -12.60 -6.05 11.43
C ASN A 64 -12.21 -5.49 10.05
N CYS A 65 -10.92 -5.29 9.85
CA CYS A 65 -10.37 -4.67 8.68
C CYS A 65 -8.97 -5.19 8.37
N ARG A 66 -8.50 -4.82 7.18
CA ARG A 66 -7.12 -4.97 6.76
C ARG A 66 -6.52 -3.58 6.67
N ILE A 67 -5.32 -3.38 7.20
CA ILE A 67 -4.62 -2.10 7.08
C ILE A 67 -3.48 -2.25 6.08
N GLY A 68 -3.51 -1.43 5.02
CA GLY A 68 -2.37 -1.28 4.11
C GLY A 68 -1.65 0.01 4.43
N VAL A 69 -0.32 -0.04 4.52
CA VAL A 69 0.53 1.15 4.67
C VAL A 69 1.13 1.46 3.32
N PHE A 70 1.03 2.71 2.88
CA PHE A 70 1.40 3.12 1.54
C PHE A 70 2.41 4.26 1.57
N SER A 71 3.32 4.24 0.61
CA SER A 71 4.28 5.32 0.39
C SER A 71 4.00 6.02 -0.93
N THR A 72 3.68 7.30 -0.85
CA THR A 72 3.43 8.16 -2.02
C THR A 72 4.60 9.12 -2.20
N TYR A 73 5.16 9.16 -3.41
CA TYR A 73 6.07 10.23 -3.80
C TYR A 73 5.27 11.36 -4.45
N ALA A 74 5.41 12.57 -3.92
CA ALA A 74 4.71 13.75 -4.41
C ALA A 74 5.70 14.88 -4.74
N THR A 75 5.54 15.47 -5.92
CA THR A 75 6.34 16.59 -6.42
C THR A 75 5.42 17.62 -7.06
N PRO A 76 5.92 18.82 -7.42
CA PRO A 76 5.10 19.82 -8.13
C PRO A 76 4.50 19.32 -9.45
N ALA A 77 5.10 18.31 -10.08
CA ALA A 77 4.63 17.74 -11.34
C ALA A 77 3.52 16.68 -11.16
N GLY A 78 3.36 16.12 -9.96
CA GLY A 78 2.38 15.07 -9.72
C GLY A 78 2.68 14.22 -8.48
N ARG A 79 1.90 13.15 -8.29
CA ARG A 79 2.08 12.21 -7.19
C ARG A 79 1.74 10.78 -7.60
N THR A 80 2.46 9.81 -7.06
CA THR A 80 2.19 8.39 -7.30
C THR A 80 2.63 7.51 -6.13
N LEU A 81 2.02 6.34 -6.02
CA LEU A 81 2.43 5.32 -5.07
C LEU A 81 3.74 4.67 -5.53
N ILE A 82 4.70 4.56 -4.62
CA ILE A 82 6.01 3.97 -4.87
C ILE A 82 6.30 2.75 -3.98
N ASP A 83 5.54 2.56 -2.90
CA ASP A 83 5.66 1.39 -2.04
C ASP A 83 4.36 1.06 -1.31
N ARG A 84 4.28 -0.17 -0.79
CA ARG A 84 3.15 -0.74 -0.06
C ARG A 84 3.63 -1.81 0.92
N ALA A 85 3.06 -1.80 2.11
CA ALA A 85 3.17 -2.87 3.09
C ALA A 85 1.77 -3.24 3.60
N LEU A 86 1.66 -4.47 4.11
CA LEU A 86 0.44 -4.94 4.75
C LEU A 86 0.70 -5.07 6.24
N ASP A 87 -0.12 -4.42 7.06
CA ASP A 87 -0.10 -4.68 8.49
C ASP A 87 -0.76 -6.04 8.74
N VAL A 88 0.01 -6.96 9.31
CA VAL A 88 -0.44 -8.30 9.67
C VAL A 88 -0.84 -8.39 11.15
N GLY A 89 -0.86 -7.26 11.85
CA GLY A 89 -1.03 -7.18 13.29
C GLY A 89 0.27 -7.55 14.01
N ALA A 90 0.63 -6.80 15.03
CA ALA A 90 1.71 -7.21 15.92
C ALA A 90 1.31 -8.51 16.64
N VAL A 91 2.11 -9.58 16.46
CA VAL A 91 2.48 -10.38 17.63
C VAL A 91 3.22 -9.39 18.51
N VAL A 92 2.61 -9.02 19.64
CA VAL A 92 3.29 -8.29 20.70
C VAL A 92 4.67 -8.91 20.91
N TRP A 93 5.74 -8.13 20.74
CA TRP A 93 7.05 -8.50 21.26
C TRP A 93 6.96 -8.64 22.77
#